data_AF-X0ZGW3-F1
#
_entry.id   AF-X0ZGW3-F1
#
_cell.length_a   1.000
_cell.length_b   1.000
_cell.length_c   1.000
_cell.angle_alpha   90.00
_cell.angle_beta   90.00
_cell.angle_gamma   90.00
#
_symmetry.space_group_name_H-M   'P 1'
#
loop_
_entity.id
_entity.type
_entity.pdbx_description
1 polymer ?
#
loop_
_entity_poly.entity_id
_entity_poly.type
_entity_poly.pdbx_seq_one_letter_code
_entity_poly.pdbx_strand_id
1 'polypeptide(L)'
;YFILIPFSLKFFTSMGYGDVQNNISINYYFSFITWLMMGAGIIFEMPIVSFILSLVGILTPKFLRTYRRHAIVTIMVLSAFITPPDPVSMIIMTFPLIILYEISILVSAGVNRAKQKKEDELT
;
A
#
# COMPACT_ATOMS: atom_id res chain seq x y z
N TYR A 1 6.13 -6.33 -8.79
CA TYR A 1 6.80 -6.59 -10.08
C TYR A 1 5.79 -6.72 -11.23
N PHE A 2 5.02 -7.81 -11.32
CA PHE A 2 4.15 -8.12 -12.48
C PHE A 2 3.02 -7.13 -12.78
N ILE A 3 2.53 -6.40 -11.77
CA ILE A 3 1.43 -5.43 -11.96
C ILE A 3 1.98 -4.02 -12.11
N LEU A 4 2.88 -3.60 -11.20
CA LEU A 4 3.33 -2.21 -11.10
C LEU A 4 4.28 -1.78 -12.22
N ILE A 5 5.24 -2.63 -12.62
CA ILE A 5 6.25 -2.28 -13.64
C ILE A 5 5.65 -2.09 -15.03
N PRO A 6 4.88 -3.04 -15.60
CA PRO A 6 4.30 -2.85 -16.93
C PRO A 6 3.33 -1.67 -16.95
N PHE A 7 2.67 -1.38 -15.82
CA PHE A 7 1.78 -0.25 -15.70
C PHE A 7 2.52 1.09 -15.75
N SER A 8 3.56 1.26 -14.93
CA SER A 8 4.39 2.46 -14.95
C SER A 8 5.07 2.67 -16.30
N LEU A 9 5.60 1.60 -16.91
CA LEU A 9 6.18 1.66 -18.26
C LEU A 9 5.16 2.09 -19.31
N LYS A 10 3.94 1.53 -19.28
CA LYS A 10 2.87 1.89 -20.21
C LYS A 10 2.49 3.38 -20.08
N PHE A 11 2.46 3.90 -18.86
CA PHE A 11 2.24 5.33 -18.61
C PHE A 11 3.36 6.21 -19.21
N PHE A 12 4.63 5.89 -18.93
CA PHE A 12 5.77 6.63 -19.49
C PHE A 12 5.77 6.62 -21.02
N THR A 13 5.45 5.48 -21.64
CA THR A 13 5.34 5.39 -23.09
C THR A 13 4.11 6.13 -23.65
N SER A 14 3.03 6.25 -22.88
CA SER A 14 1.82 6.96 -23.31
C SER A 14 1.93 8.49 -23.26
N MET A 15 2.87 9.03 -22.48
CA MET A 15 3.18 10.47 -22.46
C MET A 15 4.10 10.91 -23.62
N GLY A 16 4.74 9.97 -24.32
CA GLY A 16 5.57 10.26 -25.48
C GLY A 16 4.74 10.52 -26.74
N TYR A 17 4.13 11.70 -26.86
CA TYR A 17 3.52 12.15 -28.11
C TYR A 17 4.56 12.92 -28.96
N GLY A 18 4.96 12.32 -30.09
CA GLY A 18 5.76 12.95 -31.15
C GLY A 18 7.27 12.95 -30.89
N ASP A 19 8.03 12.24 -31.73
CA ASP A 19 9.46 12.34 -32.07
C ASP A 19 10.53 12.63 -30.97
N VAL A 20 10.16 12.61 -29.69
CA VAL A 20 11.09 12.64 -28.57
C VAL A 20 11.57 11.21 -28.39
N GLN A 21 12.80 10.90 -28.81
CA GLN A 21 13.42 9.63 -28.47
C GLN A 21 13.34 9.43 -26.97
N ASN A 22 12.57 8.43 -26.55
CA ASN A 22 12.34 8.07 -25.16
C ASN A 22 13.62 7.49 -24.58
N ASN A 23 14.60 8.36 -24.31
CA ASN A 23 15.89 8.01 -23.77
C ASN A 23 15.76 7.81 -22.26
N ILE A 24 14.88 6.88 -21.86
CA ILE A 24 14.79 6.42 -20.47
C ILE A 24 16.17 5.87 -20.14
N SER A 25 16.92 6.65 -19.38
CA SER A 25 18.23 6.23 -18.93
C SER A 25 18.06 4.93 -18.14
N ILE A 26 18.77 3.88 -18.54
CA ILE A 26 18.76 2.57 -17.85
C ILE A 26 18.94 2.75 -16.33
N ASN A 27 19.81 3.68 -15.93
CA ASN A 27 20.01 4.03 -14.52
C ASN A 27 18.73 4.52 -13.81
N TYR A 28 17.90 5.33 -14.48
CA TYR A 28 16.64 5.80 -13.93
C TYR A 28 15.62 4.66 -13.79
N TYR A 29 15.54 3.78 -14.80
CA TYR A 29 14.65 2.62 -14.77
C TYR A 29 15.00 1.65 -13.63
N PHE A 30 16.29 1.30 -13.48
CA PHE A 30 16.75 0.44 -12.38
C PHE A 30 16.56 1.08 -11.01
N SER A 31 16.82 2.38 -10.87
CA SER A 31 16.60 3.11 -9.62
C SER A 31 15.12 3.14 -9.24
N PHE A 32 14.25 3.42 -10.22
CA PHE A 32 12.80 3.41 -10.04
C PHE A 32 12.31 2.02 -9.60
N ILE A 33 12.69 0.95 -10.30
CA ILE A 33 12.26 -0.41 -9.93
C ILE A 33 12.77 -0.82 -8.56
N THR A 34 14.04 -0.55 -8.26
CA THR A 34 14.63 -0.89 -6.96
C THR A 34 13.82 -0.25 -5.84
N TRP A 35 13.55 1.04 -5.97
CA TRP A 35 12.85 1.78 -4.93
C TRP A 35 11.36 1.43 -4.84
N LEU A 36 10.73 1.16 -5.99
CA LEU A 36 9.38 0.59 -6.09
C LEU A 36 9.28 -0.76 -5.37
N MET A 37 10.25 -1.65 -5.56
CA MET A 37 10.29 -2.97 -4.91
C MET A 37 10.52 -2.85 -3.41
N MET A 38 11.44 -1.97 -2.97
CA MET A 38 11.66 -1.74 -1.54
C MET A 38 10.42 -1.15 -0.86
N GLY A 39 9.86 -0.07 -1.43
CA GLY A 39 8.67 0.58 -0.89
C GLY A 39 7.46 -0.34 -0.85
N ALA A 40 7.23 -1.11 -1.92
CA ALA A 40 6.19 -2.12 -1.93
C ALA A 40 6.42 -3.20 -0.86
N GLY A 41 7.66 -3.71 -0.71
CA GLY A 41 7.99 -4.70 0.33
C GLY A 41 7.62 -4.22 1.74
N ILE A 42 8.06 -3.02 2.10
CA ILE A 42 7.75 -2.40 3.40
C ILE A 42 6.24 -2.24 3.61
N ILE A 43 5.51 -1.79 2.59
CA ILE A 43 4.05 -1.62 2.74
C ILE A 43 3.33 -2.96 2.83
N PHE A 44 3.84 -4.02 2.18
CA PHE A 44 3.31 -5.37 2.30
C PHE A 44 3.52 -5.99 3.68
N GLU A 45 4.40 -5.44 4.53
CA GLU A 45 4.55 -5.86 5.93
C GLU A 45 3.48 -5.27 6.85
N MET A 46 2.87 -4.14 6.46
CA MET A 46 1.85 -3.43 7.25
C MET A 46 0.69 -4.33 7.74
N PRO A 47 0.14 -5.27 6.94
CA PRO A 47 -0.92 -6.18 7.40
C PRO A 47 -0.48 -7.12 8.52
N ILE A 48 0.74 -7.65 8.42
CA ILE A 48 1.32 -8.56 9.43
C ILE A 48 1.59 -7.78 10.72
N VAL A 49 2.17 -6.59 10.61
CA VAL A 49 2.42 -5.71 11.75
C VAL A 49 1.11 -5.33 12.44
N SER A 50 0.09 -4.95 11.67
CA SER A 50 -1.27 -4.66 12.16
C SER A 50 -1.90 -5.86 12.87
N PHE A 51 -1.70 -7.08 12.34
CA PHE A 51 -2.18 -8.31 12.97
C PHE A 51 -1.53 -8.56 14.33
N ILE A 52 -0.20 -8.48 14.42
CA ILE A 52 0.54 -8.70 15.68
C ILE A 52 0.14 -7.65 16.73
N LEU A 53 0.09 -6.37 16.35
CA LEU A 53 -0.35 -5.29 17.23
C LEU A 53 -1.80 -5.47 17.70
N SER A 54 -2.67 -6.01 16.85
CA SER A 54 -4.05 -6.35 17.20
C SER A 54 -4.14 -7.57 18.13
N LEU A 55 -3.20 -8.51 18.03
CA LEU A 55 -3.11 -9.68 18.92
C LEU A 55 -2.74 -9.26 20.36
N VAL A 56 -1.76 -8.35 20.47
CA VAL A 56 -1.32 -7.74 21.74
C VAL A 56 -2.40 -6.85 22.34
N GLY A 57 -3.34 -6.36 21.52
CA GLY A 57 -4.49 -5.55 21.96
C GLY A 57 -4.24 -4.04 21.91
N ILE A 58 -3.08 -3.60 21.40
CA ILE A 58 -2.75 -2.18 21.20
C ILE A 58 -3.60 -1.60 20.06
N LEU A 59 -3.82 -2.39 19.00
CA LEU A 59 -4.54 -1.97 17.81
C LEU A 59 -5.94 -2.60 17.79
N THR A 60 -6.98 -1.80 17.96
CA THR A 60 -8.37 -2.27 17.85
C THR A 60 -8.94 -1.99 16.47
N PRO A 61 -9.85 -2.84 15.95
CA PRO A 61 -10.52 -2.62 14.67
C PRO A 61 -11.28 -1.29 14.64
N LYS A 62 -11.84 -0.89 15.79
CA LYS A 62 -12.53 0.39 15.98
C LYS A 62 -11.58 1.57 15.79
N PHE A 63 -10.35 1.48 16.32
CA PHE A 63 -9.30 2.48 16.11
C PHE A 63 -8.91 2.59 14.63
N LEU A 64 -8.63 1.45 13.97
CA LEU A 64 -8.30 1.45 12.54
C LEU A 64 -9.41 2.03 11.65
N ARG A 65 -10.69 1.81 12.01
CA ARG A 65 -11.83 2.39 11.29
C ARG A 65 -11.93 3.91 11.46
N THR A 66 -11.67 4.43 12.66
CA THR A 66 -11.66 5.87 12.94
C THR A 66 -10.54 6.59 12.18
N TYR A 67 -9.36 5.98 12.06
CA TYR A 67 -8.21 6.57 11.37
C TYR A 67 -8.16 6.31 9.85
N ARG A 68 -9.24 5.81 9.24
CA ARG A 68 -9.31 5.56 7.78
C ARG A 68 -8.85 6.73 6.92
N ARG A 69 -9.27 7.96 7.27
CA ARG A 69 -8.89 9.16 6.52
C ARG A 69 -7.39 9.46 6.61
N HIS A 70 -6.77 9.19 7.76
CA HIS A 70 -5.33 9.36 7.96
C HIS A 70 -4.55 8.29 7.19
N ALA A 71 -4.99 7.04 7.23
CA ALA A 71 -4.36 5.95 6.49
C ALA A 71 -4.34 6.20 4.98
N ILE A 72 -5.44 6.69 4.40
CA ILE A 72 -5.52 7.03 2.97
C ILE A 72 -4.51 8.14 2.62
N VAL A 73 -4.40 9.18 3.46
CA VAL A 73 -3.43 10.27 3.25
C VAL A 73 -1.99 9.74 3.35
N THR A 74 -1.68 8.92 4.35
CA THR A 74 -0.34 8.30 4.48
C THR A 74 -0.02 7.42 3.28
N ILE A 75 -0.98 6.61 2.80
CA ILE A 75 -0.81 5.78 1.59
C ILE A 75 -0.56 6.66 0.36
N MET A 76 -1.29 7.77 0.21
CA MET A 76 -1.06 8.72 -0.88
C MET A 76 0.32 9.36 -0.80
N VAL A 77 0.76 9.80 0.39
CA VAL A 77 2.10 10.37 0.59
C VAL A 77 3.17 9.33 0.25
N LEU A 78 3.04 8.10 0.75
CA LEU A 78 3.97 7.01 0.44
C LEU A 78 3.98 6.68 -1.06
N SER A 79 2.83 6.70 -1.72
CA SER A 79 2.74 6.51 -3.16
C SER A 79 3.40 7.65 -3.92
N ALA A 80 3.20 8.89 -3.52
CA ALA A 80 3.80 10.08 -4.13
C ALA A 80 5.32 10.17 -3.91
N PHE A 81 5.82 9.57 -2.83
CA PHE A 81 7.22 9.22 -2.75
C PHE A 81 7.50 8.17 -3.82
N ILE A 82 6.98 6.94 -3.67
CA ILE A 82 7.35 5.72 -4.43
C ILE A 82 7.32 5.89 -5.96
N THR A 83 6.27 6.52 -6.47
CA THR A 83 6.14 6.88 -7.88
C THR A 83 6.63 8.31 -8.10
N PRO A 84 7.24 8.63 -9.26
CA PRO A 84 7.46 10.02 -9.63
C PRO A 84 6.16 10.83 -9.54
N PRO A 85 6.22 12.17 -9.45
CA PRO A 85 5.08 13.05 -9.19
C PRO A 85 4.10 13.11 -10.39
N ASP A 86 3.49 11.97 -10.69
CA ASP A 86 2.44 11.75 -11.67
C ASP A 86 1.16 11.36 -10.92
N PRO A 87 0.12 12.22 -10.96
CA PRO A 87 -1.17 11.94 -10.32
C PRO A 87 -1.84 10.65 -10.81
N VAL A 88 -1.65 10.26 -12.07
CA VAL A 88 -2.32 9.08 -12.66
C VAL A 88 -1.74 7.80 -12.07
N SER A 89 -0.43 7.59 -12.20
CA SER A 89 0.26 6.44 -11.63
C SER A 89 0.11 6.38 -10.12
N MET A 90 0.10 7.53 -9.44
CA MET A 90 -0.13 7.61 -7.99
C MET A 90 -1.51 7.08 -7.58
N ILE A 91 -2.58 7.47 -8.29
CA ILE A 91 -3.95 6.99 -8.00
C ILE A 91 -4.06 5.49 -8.26
N ILE A 92 -3.49 5.00 -9.36
CA ILE A 92 -3.47 3.56 -9.65
C ILE A 92 -2.68 2.78 -8.59
N MET A 93 -1.56 3.33 -8.10
CA MET A 93 -0.77 2.74 -7.00
C MET A 93 -1.51 2.76 -5.66
N THR A 94 -2.28 3.81 -5.41
CA THR A 94 -3.05 3.97 -4.17
C THR A 94 -4.10 2.86 -4.03
N PHE A 95 -4.68 2.40 -5.14
CA PHE A 95 -5.72 1.37 -5.13
C PHE A 95 -5.30 0.02 -4.49
N PRO A 96 -4.22 -0.66 -4.92
CA PRO A 96 -3.76 -1.90 -4.28
C PRO A 96 -3.33 -1.68 -2.82
N LEU A 97 -2.80 -0.51 -2.48
CA LEU A 97 -2.40 -0.20 -1.11
C LEU A 97 -3.61 -0.02 -0.17
N ILE A 98 -4.69 0.60 -0.65
CA ILE A 98 -5.96 0.68 0.07
C ILE A 98 -6.54 -0.71 0.32
N ILE A 99 -6.47 -1.61 -0.68
CA ILE A 99 -6.92 -3.00 -0.52
C ILE A 99 -6.14 -3.69 0.59
N LEU A 100 -4.81 -3.55 0.63
CA LEU A 100 -3.98 -4.11 1.69
C LEU A 100 -4.37 -3.56 3.08
N TYR A 101 -4.65 -2.26 3.17
CA TYR A 101 -5.13 -1.65 4.42
C TYR A 101 -6.48 -2.23 4.86
N GLU A 102 -7.41 -2.43 3.93
CA GLU A 102 -8.72 -3.02 4.25
C GLU A 102 -8.59 -4.49 4.69
N ILE A 103 -7.69 -5.26 4.09
CA ILE A 103 -7.35 -6.62 4.55
C ILE A 103 -6.80 -6.58 5.99
N SER A 104 -5.96 -5.60 6.31
CA SER A 104 -5.40 -5.42 7.66
C SER A 104 -6.49 -5.18 8.70
N ILE A 105 -7.51 -4.38 8.35
CA ILE A 105 -8.69 -4.15 9.20
C ILE A 105 -9.49 -5.43 9.41
N LEU A 106 -9.76 -6.19 8.33
CA LEU A 106 -10.52 -7.44 8.41
C LEU A 106 -9.82 -8.48 9.31
N VAL A 107 -8.51 -8.60 9.18
CA VAL A 107 -7.68 -9.49 9.99
C VAL A 107 -7.71 -9.08 11.47
N SER A 108 -7.55 -7.79 11.77
CA SER A 108 -7.68 -7.26 13.14
C SER A 108 -9.09 -7.51 13.72
N ALA A 109 -10.14 -7.34 12.91
CA ALA A 109 -11.52 -7.58 13.32
C ALA A 109 -11.77 -9.06 13.67
N GLY A 110 -11.22 -9.99 12.90
CA GLY A 110 -11.30 -11.43 13.18
C GLY A 110 -10.65 -11.80 14.52
N VAL A 111 -9.46 -11.26 14.79
CA VAL A 111 -8.73 -11.50 16.05
C VAL A 111 -9.48 -10.95 17.25
N ASN A 112 -9.96 -9.70 17.16
CA ASN A 112 -10.66 -9.05 18.26
C ASN A 112 -11.96 -9.79 18.61
N ARG A 113 -12.72 -10.23 17.59
CA ARG A 113 -13.95 -11.02 17.77
C ARG A 113 -13.69 -12.40 18.38
N ALA A 114 -12.58 -13.04 18.03
CA ALA A 114 -12.15 -14.31 18.64
C ALA A 114 -11.73 -14.15 20.11
N LYS A 115 -11.17 -12.98 20.48
CA LYS A 115 -10.79 -12.65 21.86
C LYS A 115 -12.03 -12.39 22.74
N GLN A 116 -12.99 -11.61 22.25
CA GLN A 116 -14.26 -11.35 22.95
C GLN A 116 -15.06 -12.63 23.22
N LYS A 117 -15.15 -13.55 22.25
CA LYS A 117 -15.82 -14.84 22.45
C LYS A 117 -15.23 -15.69 23.57
N LYS A 118 -13.92 -15.60 23.81
CA LYS A 118 -13.25 -16.35 24.88
C LYS A 118 -13.45 -15.73 26.26
N GLU A 119 -13.66 -14.42 26.33
CA GLU A 119 -14.04 -13.75 27.59
C GLU A 119 -15.50 -14.06 27.96
N ASP A 120 -16.41 -14.06 26.98
CA ASP A 120 -17.83 -14.39 27.21
C ASP A 120 -18.05 -15.87 27.60
N GLU A 121 -17.16 -16.79 27.20
CA GLU A 121 -17.21 -18.21 27.64
C GLU A 121 -16.62 -18.42 29.06
N LEU A 122 -15.92 -17.44 29.62
CA LEU A 122 -15.28 -17.53 30.94
C LEU A 122 -16.08 -16.83 32.06
N THR A 123 -17.16 -16.13 31.73
CA THR A 123 -18.11 -15.47 32.65
C THR A 123 -19.43 -16.20 32.74
#